data_AF-A0AAW3DKY1-F1
#
_entry.id   AF-A0AAW3DKY1-F1
#
_cell.length_a   1.000
_cell.length_b   1.000
_cell.length_c   1.000
_cell.angle_alpha   90.00
_cell.angle_beta   90.00
_cell.angle_gamma   90.00
#
_symmetry.space_group_name_H-M   'P 1'
#
loop_
_entity.id
_entity.type
_entity.pdbx_description
1 polymer ?
#
loop_
_entity_poly.entity_id
_entity_poly.type
_entity_poly.pdbx_seq_one_letter_code
_entity_poly.pdbx_strand_id
1 'polypeptide(L)'
;LSGLDPAQPYFEGTPIEVRLDKTDAEFVDVIHTDSAPTVPYLGFGMMAAIGHLDFYPNGGKEMPGCAKNALSQIVDIDGIWEGTRDFVACNHLRSYKYYSDSIIYPDGFLGYACASYDGFESGNCFPCPREGCPNMGHYADRFKGKIKSDFTKLYLNTGESKDFALWRYKVTVTLSGTSRTQGYVNVALYGSGGNTRQHQVIK
;
A
#
# COMPACT_ATOMS: atom_id res chain seq x y z
N LEU A 1 4.74 17.18 4.46
CA LEU A 1 3.27 17.02 4.41
C LEU A 1 2.97 15.57 4.13
N SER A 2 1.97 14.98 4.79
CA SER A 2 1.55 13.60 4.51
C SER A 2 0.14 13.60 3.93
N GLY A 3 -0.02 13.07 2.72
CA GLY A 3 -1.32 12.92 2.05
C GLY A 3 -1.92 11.55 2.34
N LEU A 4 -3.07 11.52 3.03
CA LEU A 4 -3.75 10.28 3.41
C LEU A 4 -4.94 10.06 2.49
N ASP A 5 -4.73 9.24 1.45
CA ASP A 5 -5.65 8.98 0.34
C ASP A 5 -6.31 10.25 -0.24
N PRO A 6 -5.52 11.18 -0.80
CA PRO A 6 -6.04 12.45 -1.32
C PRO A 6 -7.20 12.23 -2.31
N ALA A 7 -8.26 13.02 -2.20
CA ALA A 7 -9.50 12.78 -2.96
C ALA A 7 -9.29 12.94 -4.47
N GLN A 8 -9.79 11.99 -5.27
CA GLN A 8 -9.79 12.06 -6.73
C GLN A 8 -10.83 13.05 -7.28
N PRO A 9 -12.11 13.01 -6.88
CA PRO A 9 -13.13 13.90 -7.42
C PRO A 9 -12.71 15.36 -7.32
N TYR A 10 -12.82 16.09 -8.44
CA TYR A 10 -12.48 17.51 -8.57
C TYR A 10 -10.98 17.89 -8.46
N PHE A 11 -10.08 16.98 -8.10
CA PHE A 11 -8.66 17.28 -7.94
C PHE A 11 -7.75 16.54 -8.92
N GLU A 12 -8.00 15.27 -9.24
CA GLU A 12 -7.10 14.53 -10.12
C GLU A 12 -7.11 15.10 -11.55
N GLY A 13 -5.92 15.30 -12.12
CA GLY A 13 -5.75 15.92 -13.44
C GLY A 13 -5.80 17.45 -13.45
N THR A 14 -6.04 18.11 -12.31
CA THR A 14 -5.96 19.57 -12.21
C THR A 14 -4.50 20.08 -12.17
N PRO A 15 -4.26 21.38 -12.45
CA PRO A 15 -2.96 22.02 -12.27
C PRO A 15 -2.43 21.87 -10.83
N ILE A 16 -1.11 21.90 -10.64
CA ILE A 16 -0.47 21.70 -9.33
C ILE A 16 -0.92 22.73 -8.29
N GLU A 17 -1.37 23.91 -8.71
CA GLU A 17 -1.85 24.97 -7.83
C GLU A 17 -3.20 24.65 -7.17
N VAL A 18 -3.92 23.63 -7.65
CA VAL A 18 -5.29 23.28 -7.22
C VAL A 18 -5.31 22.03 -6.32
N ARG A 19 -4.25 21.23 -6.33
CA ARG A 19 -4.18 19.93 -5.66
C ARG A 19 -2.88 19.81 -4.86
N LEU A 20 -2.82 18.80 -3.99
CA LEU A 20 -1.56 18.41 -3.37
C LEU A 20 -0.52 18.07 -4.45
N ASP A 21 0.68 18.60 -4.29
CA ASP A 21 1.86 18.30 -5.11
C ASP A 21 3.13 18.26 -4.25
N LYS A 22 4.16 17.57 -4.73
CA LYS A 22 5.45 17.47 -4.05
C LYS A 22 6.10 18.84 -3.83
N THR A 23 5.75 19.87 -4.60
CA THR A 23 6.26 21.24 -4.43
C THR A 23 5.71 21.96 -3.19
N ASP A 24 4.67 21.43 -2.55
CA ASP A 24 3.98 22.13 -1.45
C ASP A 24 4.75 22.08 -0.11
N ALA A 25 5.77 21.23 0.00
CA ALA A 25 6.64 21.15 1.17
C ALA A 25 8.02 20.58 0.82
N GLU A 26 8.98 20.73 1.74
CA GLU A 26 10.32 20.13 1.62
C GLU A 26 10.30 18.61 1.43
N PHE A 27 9.28 17.96 2.00
CA PHE A 27 9.04 16.54 1.86
C PHE A 27 7.54 16.26 1.88
N VAL A 28 7.08 15.41 0.95
CA VAL A 28 5.68 15.04 0.77
C VAL A 28 5.60 13.53 0.59
N ASP A 29 4.94 12.83 1.50
CA ASP A 29 4.66 11.41 1.40
C ASP A 29 3.16 11.17 1.26
N VAL A 30 2.75 10.22 0.40
CA VAL A 30 1.34 9.97 0.10
C VAL A 30 1.02 8.49 0.29
N ILE A 31 -0.10 8.19 0.93
CA ILE A 31 -0.61 6.83 1.13
C ILE A 31 -1.91 6.68 0.32
N HIS A 32 -1.90 5.83 -0.71
CA HIS A 32 -3.04 5.54 -1.57
C HIS A 32 -3.72 4.25 -1.13
N THR A 33 -5.00 4.30 -0.78
CA THR A 33 -5.77 3.14 -0.30
C THR A 33 -7.09 2.91 -1.01
N ASP A 34 -7.61 3.90 -1.73
CA ASP A 34 -8.85 3.79 -2.52
C ASP A 34 -8.72 4.39 -3.93
N SER A 35 -7.57 4.14 -4.56
CA SER A 35 -7.19 4.74 -5.85
C SER A 35 -7.89 4.15 -7.09
N ALA A 36 -8.93 3.35 -6.92
CA ALA A 36 -9.75 2.93 -8.06
C ALA A 36 -10.50 4.16 -8.62
N PRO A 37 -10.75 4.24 -9.94
CA PRO A 37 -11.51 5.37 -10.48
C PRO A 37 -12.90 5.49 -9.82
N THR A 38 -13.29 6.69 -9.41
CA THR A 38 -14.61 7.00 -8.81
C THR A 38 -15.73 6.46 -9.69
N VAL A 39 -15.60 6.61 -11.01
CA VAL A 39 -16.52 5.97 -11.97
C VAL A 39 -15.77 4.89 -12.74
N PRO A 40 -16.26 3.62 -12.78
CA PRO A 40 -17.47 3.11 -12.13
C PRO A 40 -17.24 2.47 -10.75
N TYR A 41 -16.02 2.51 -10.20
CA TYR A 41 -15.62 1.66 -9.07
C TYR A 41 -15.89 2.26 -7.69
N LEU A 42 -16.29 3.53 -7.62
CA LEU A 42 -16.46 4.29 -6.38
C LEU A 42 -15.19 4.29 -5.53
N GLY A 43 -14.02 4.37 -6.15
CA GLY A 43 -12.80 4.72 -5.40
C GLY A 43 -12.71 6.23 -5.24
N PHE A 44 -12.43 6.69 -4.03
CA PHE A 44 -12.40 8.12 -3.69
C PHE A 44 -10.99 8.71 -3.70
N GLY A 45 -9.94 7.90 -3.70
CA GLY A 45 -8.55 8.34 -3.68
C GLY A 45 -7.96 8.59 -5.08
N MET A 46 -6.99 9.48 -5.18
CA MET A 46 -6.19 9.70 -6.39
C MET A 46 -5.30 8.50 -6.69
N MET A 47 -5.11 8.18 -7.98
CA MET A 47 -4.15 7.17 -8.44
C MET A 47 -2.81 7.79 -8.83
N ALA A 48 -2.83 9.03 -9.33
CA ALA A 48 -1.65 9.78 -9.70
C ALA A 48 -0.69 9.88 -8.51
N ALA A 49 0.59 9.63 -8.80
CA ALA A 49 1.65 9.91 -7.83
C ALA A 49 1.84 11.43 -7.77
N ILE A 50 1.73 11.99 -6.58
CA ILE A 50 1.75 13.44 -6.34
C ILE A 50 2.73 13.83 -5.24
N GLY A 51 3.38 12.87 -4.59
CA GLY A 51 4.37 13.11 -3.55
C GLY A 51 5.83 13.01 -4.03
N HIS A 52 6.73 13.11 -3.06
CA HIS A 52 8.10 12.63 -3.21
C HIS A 52 8.14 11.09 -3.11
N LEU A 53 7.38 10.53 -2.16
CA LEU A 53 7.17 9.10 -1.99
C LEU A 53 5.66 8.80 -2.03
N ASP A 54 5.26 7.89 -2.91
CA ASP A 54 3.86 7.49 -3.08
C ASP A 54 3.72 6.00 -2.77
N PHE A 55 3.07 5.69 -1.66
CA PHE A 55 2.87 4.33 -1.15
C PHE A 55 1.52 3.78 -1.59
N TYR A 56 1.53 2.58 -2.16
CA TYR A 56 0.36 1.84 -2.61
C TYR A 56 0.27 0.51 -1.86
N PRO A 57 -0.05 0.51 -0.54
CA PRO A 57 -0.24 -0.71 0.23
C PRO A 57 -1.32 -1.58 -0.42
N ASN A 58 -1.06 -2.88 -0.54
CA ASN A 58 -1.97 -3.86 -1.17
C ASN A 58 -2.41 -3.44 -2.60
N GLY A 59 -1.53 -2.73 -3.32
CA GLY A 59 -1.80 -2.22 -4.66
C GLY A 59 -2.59 -0.91 -4.70
N GLY A 60 -3.00 -0.39 -3.54
CA GLY A 60 -3.59 0.94 -3.38
C GLY A 60 -5.06 1.09 -3.79
N LYS A 61 -5.75 0.01 -4.15
CA LYS A 61 -7.15 0.04 -4.62
C LYS A 61 -8.13 -0.70 -3.70
N GLU A 62 -7.72 -1.86 -3.20
CA GLU A 62 -8.58 -2.73 -2.40
C GLU A 62 -7.82 -3.20 -1.17
N MET A 63 -8.26 -2.73 0.00
CA MET A 63 -7.56 -3.02 1.25
C MET A 63 -8.10 -4.31 1.88
N PRO A 64 -7.24 -5.20 2.38
CA PRO A 64 -7.68 -6.39 3.10
C PRO A 64 -8.64 -6.04 4.24
N GLY A 65 -9.71 -6.82 4.39
CA GLY A 65 -10.76 -6.59 5.39
C GLY A 65 -11.79 -5.50 5.05
N CYS A 66 -11.71 -4.87 3.88
CA CYS A 66 -12.73 -3.94 3.40
C CYS A 66 -13.67 -4.61 2.38
N ALA A 67 -14.97 -4.31 2.48
CA ALA A 67 -15.93 -4.67 1.43
C ALA A 67 -15.79 -3.72 0.23
N LYS A 68 -16.13 -4.21 -0.97
CA LYS A 68 -16.11 -3.42 -2.19
C LYS A 68 -17.41 -2.64 -2.35
N ASN A 69 -17.33 -1.44 -2.93
CA ASN A 69 -18.49 -0.71 -3.40
C ASN A 69 -19.11 -1.41 -4.63
N ALA A 70 -20.43 -1.23 -4.80
CA ALA A 70 -21.12 -1.70 -6.01
C ALA A 70 -20.72 -0.85 -7.22
N LEU A 71 -20.53 -1.49 -8.38
CA LEU A 71 -20.19 -0.76 -9.61
C LEU A 71 -21.36 0.12 -10.05
N SER A 72 -21.09 1.38 -10.38
CA SER A 72 -22.10 2.29 -10.89
C SER A 72 -21.54 3.24 -11.95
N GLN A 73 -22.25 3.40 -13.07
CA GLN A 73 -21.92 4.39 -14.11
C GLN A 73 -22.39 5.81 -13.73
N ILE A 74 -23.25 5.93 -12.73
CA ILE A 74 -23.77 7.20 -12.22
C ILE A 74 -23.42 7.27 -10.74
N VAL A 75 -22.62 8.25 -10.36
CA VAL A 75 -22.16 8.44 -8.99
C VAL A 75 -22.67 9.78 -8.47
N ASP A 76 -23.50 9.72 -7.44
CA ASP A 76 -24.00 10.88 -6.70
C ASP A 76 -22.94 11.30 -5.68
N ILE A 77 -21.93 12.04 -6.13
CA ILE A 77 -20.77 12.44 -5.31
C ILE A 77 -21.24 13.27 -4.11
N ASP A 78 -22.15 14.22 -4.34
CA ASP A 78 -22.69 15.08 -3.29
C ASP A 78 -23.46 14.25 -2.26
N GLY A 79 -24.31 13.33 -2.72
CA GLY A 79 -25.04 12.45 -1.82
C GLY A 79 -24.14 11.49 -1.02
N ILE A 80 -23.03 11.03 -1.59
CA ILE A 80 -22.03 10.24 -0.84
C ILE A 80 -21.34 11.11 0.21
N TRP A 81 -20.93 12.32 -0.16
CA TRP A 81 -20.25 13.26 0.72
C TRP A 81 -21.13 13.72 1.88
N GLU A 82 -22.40 14.01 1.62
CA GLU A 82 -23.40 14.41 2.61
C GLU A 82 -23.94 13.22 3.43
N GLY A 83 -23.61 11.98 3.05
CA GLY A 83 -24.06 10.76 3.73
C GLY A 83 -25.51 10.39 3.44
N THR A 84 -26.10 10.90 2.36
CA THR A 84 -27.45 10.54 1.88
C THR A 84 -27.43 9.33 0.92
N ARG A 85 -26.24 8.86 0.53
CA ARG A 85 -26.02 7.67 -0.30
C ARG A 85 -25.09 6.68 0.38
N ASP A 86 -25.40 5.40 0.21
CA ASP A 86 -24.57 4.32 0.73
C ASP A 86 -23.20 4.30 0.04
N PHE A 87 -22.14 4.35 0.85
CA PHE A 87 -20.75 4.28 0.41
C PHE A 87 -19.92 3.52 1.42
N VAL A 88 -19.25 2.46 0.97
CA VAL A 88 -18.30 1.70 1.78
C VAL A 88 -16.97 2.46 1.82
N ALA A 89 -16.89 3.42 2.74
CA ALA A 89 -15.69 4.25 2.93
C ALA A 89 -14.45 3.49 3.45
N CYS A 90 -14.54 2.18 3.67
CA CYS A 90 -13.51 1.41 4.36
C CYS A 90 -12.12 1.56 3.73
N ASN A 91 -12.00 1.40 2.40
CA ASN A 91 -10.73 1.57 1.68
C ASN A 91 -10.17 2.98 1.88
N HIS A 92 -11.00 4.01 1.69
CA HIS A 92 -10.58 5.41 1.84
C HIS A 92 -10.06 5.71 3.26
N LEU A 93 -10.73 5.15 4.27
CA LEU A 93 -10.36 5.31 5.68
C LEU A 93 -9.15 4.46 6.11
N ARG A 94 -8.56 3.62 5.24
CA ARG A 94 -7.40 2.80 5.60
C ARG A 94 -6.11 3.59 5.68
N SER A 95 -5.96 4.64 4.88
CA SER A 95 -4.77 5.49 4.86
C SER A 95 -4.39 6.01 6.25
N TYR A 96 -5.32 6.64 6.97
CA TYR A 96 -5.04 7.12 8.33
C TYR A 96 -4.93 5.99 9.36
N LYS A 97 -5.60 4.85 9.15
CA LYS A 97 -5.46 3.68 10.04
C LYS A 97 -4.05 3.10 9.96
N TYR A 98 -3.51 2.96 8.75
CA TYR A 98 -2.13 2.54 8.55
C TYR A 98 -1.14 3.58 9.08
N TYR A 99 -1.38 4.88 8.84
CA TYR A 99 -0.54 5.93 9.41
C TYR A 99 -0.51 5.84 10.94
N SER A 100 -1.67 5.68 11.59
CA SER A 100 -1.77 5.56 13.05
C SER A 100 -0.99 4.35 13.59
N ASP A 101 -1.13 3.17 12.98
CA ASP A 101 -0.39 1.98 13.40
C ASP A 101 1.12 2.10 13.10
N SER A 102 1.53 2.83 12.06
CA SER A 102 2.95 3.05 11.73
C SER A 102 3.73 3.78 12.81
N ILE A 103 3.06 4.57 13.66
CA ILE A 103 3.67 5.24 14.82
C ILE A 103 4.17 4.20 15.83
N ILE A 104 3.40 3.12 16.01
CA ILE A 104 3.67 2.04 16.98
C ILE A 104 4.67 1.03 16.41
N TYR A 105 4.65 0.80 15.09
CA TYR A 105 5.48 -0.18 14.39
C TYR A 105 6.49 0.48 13.44
N PRO A 106 7.64 0.96 13.94
CA PRO A 106 8.59 1.76 13.16
C PRO A 106 9.29 1.02 12.02
N ASP A 107 9.17 -0.31 11.94
CA ASP A 107 9.73 -1.20 10.92
C ASP A 107 8.68 -2.10 10.25
N GLY A 108 7.40 -1.93 10.59
CA GLY A 108 6.30 -2.81 10.18
C GLY A 108 5.64 -2.47 8.85
N PHE A 109 6.10 -1.42 8.17
CA PHE A 109 5.48 -0.89 6.95
C PHE A 109 6.52 -0.52 5.88
N LEU A 110 7.51 -1.39 5.64
CA LEU A 110 8.54 -1.14 4.64
C LEU A 110 7.96 -1.13 3.22
N GLY A 111 8.13 0.00 2.51
CA GLY A 111 7.74 0.18 1.12
C GLY A 111 8.87 -0.19 0.14
N TYR A 112 8.55 -1.01 -0.86
CA TYR A 112 9.51 -1.49 -1.87
C TYR A 112 9.29 -0.75 -3.18
N ALA A 113 10.33 -0.07 -3.67
CA ALA A 113 10.27 0.60 -4.96
C ALA A 113 10.11 -0.43 -6.07
N CYS A 114 9.06 -0.31 -6.88
CA CYS A 114 8.76 -1.26 -7.93
C CYS A 114 8.05 -0.59 -9.11
N ALA A 115 8.13 -1.20 -10.29
CA ALA A 115 7.47 -0.66 -11.49
C ALA A 115 5.94 -0.81 -11.45
N SER A 116 5.44 -1.84 -10.78
CA SER A 116 4.02 -2.13 -10.61
C SER A 116 3.79 -3.00 -9.38
N TYR A 117 2.53 -3.08 -8.94
CA TYR A 117 2.13 -3.99 -7.87
C TYR A 117 2.33 -5.46 -8.28
N ASP A 118 2.02 -5.84 -9.52
CA ASP A 118 2.28 -7.20 -10.03
C ASP A 118 3.77 -7.57 -10.01
N GLY A 119 4.65 -6.61 -10.32
CA GLY A 119 6.10 -6.79 -10.20
C GLY A 119 6.54 -7.01 -8.75
N PHE A 120 5.86 -6.35 -7.81
CA PHE A 120 6.08 -6.54 -6.39
C PHE A 120 5.55 -7.90 -5.89
N GLU A 121 4.36 -8.33 -6.31
CA GLU A 121 3.78 -9.62 -5.94
C GLU A 121 4.61 -10.80 -6.48
N SER A 122 5.13 -10.70 -7.70
CA SER A 122 6.06 -11.67 -8.29
C SER A 122 7.46 -11.69 -7.64
N GLY A 123 7.73 -10.80 -6.69
CA GLY A 123 8.99 -10.78 -5.92
C GLY A 123 10.20 -10.19 -6.65
N ASN A 124 9.98 -9.45 -7.74
CA ASN A 124 11.05 -8.84 -8.54
C ASN A 124 11.73 -7.64 -7.85
N CYS A 125 11.07 -7.06 -6.85
CA CYS A 125 11.50 -5.83 -6.16
C CYS A 125 11.93 -6.09 -4.70
N PHE A 126 12.46 -7.27 -4.41
CA PHE A 126 12.93 -7.68 -3.09
C PHE A 126 14.38 -8.21 -3.17
N PRO A 127 15.27 -7.93 -2.19
CA PRO A 127 15.05 -7.19 -0.94
C PRO A 127 15.11 -5.67 -1.12
N CYS A 128 15.10 -4.92 -0.02
CA CYS A 128 15.42 -3.50 -0.03
C CYS A 128 16.80 -3.24 -0.66
N PRO A 129 16.97 -2.12 -1.40
CA PRO A 129 18.26 -1.73 -1.94
C PRO A 129 19.24 -1.33 -0.82
N ARG A 130 20.50 -1.06 -1.17
CA ARG A 130 21.56 -0.74 -0.19
C ARG A 130 21.24 0.50 0.65
N GLU A 131 20.59 1.47 0.05
CA GLU A 131 20.09 2.69 0.70
C GLU A 131 18.91 2.47 1.65
N GLY A 132 18.37 1.23 1.73
CA GLY A 132 17.23 0.87 2.55
C GLY A 132 15.89 1.06 1.85
N CYS A 133 14.81 0.68 2.53
CA CYS A 133 13.44 1.00 2.12
C CYS A 133 12.88 2.12 3.01
N PRO A 134 12.07 3.03 2.47
CA PRO A 134 11.29 3.95 3.30
C PRO A 134 10.20 3.17 4.06
N ASN A 135 9.92 3.60 5.30
CA ASN A 135 8.71 3.15 6.01
C ASN A 135 7.53 4.01 5.56
N MET A 136 6.41 3.38 5.24
CA MET A 136 5.15 4.08 5.00
C MET A 136 4.64 4.70 6.32
N GLY A 137 4.14 5.93 6.24
CA GLY A 137 3.53 6.63 7.37
C GLY A 137 4.55 7.43 8.18
N HIS A 138 4.43 7.41 9.51
CA HIS A 138 5.05 8.38 10.41
C HIS A 138 6.57 8.54 10.26
N TYR A 139 7.26 7.49 9.83
CA TYR A 139 8.72 7.45 9.72
C TYR A 139 9.23 7.50 8.27
N ALA A 140 8.40 7.92 7.31
CA ALA A 140 8.80 8.10 5.91
C ALA A 140 9.93 9.13 5.75
N ASP A 141 9.94 10.17 6.59
CA ASP A 141 10.93 11.24 6.65
C ASP A 141 12.34 10.74 7.04
N ARG A 142 12.46 9.56 7.67
CA ARG A 142 13.73 8.95 8.03
C ARG A 142 14.47 8.34 6.85
N PHE A 143 13.83 8.24 5.69
CA PHE A 143 14.44 7.68 4.50
C PHE A 143 15.56 8.61 3.97
N LYS A 144 16.79 8.13 4.02
CA LYS A 144 17.99 8.88 3.58
C LYS A 144 18.37 8.60 2.12
N GLY A 145 17.60 7.77 1.42
CA GLY A 145 17.86 7.46 0.01
C GLY A 145 17.63 8.69 -0.87
N LYS A 146 18.26 8.68 -2.05
CA LYS A 146 18.05 9.76 -3.02
C LYS A 146 16.63 9.70 -3.56
N ILE A 147 15.81 10.65 -3.14
CA ILE A 147 14.53 10.94 -3.80
C ILE A 147 14.89 11.51 -5.17
N LYS A 148 14.56 10.78 -6.23
CA LYS A 148 14.81 11.23 -7.60
C LYS A 148 13.87 12.39 -7.94
N SER A 149 14.18 13.14 -9.00
CA SER A 149 13.28 14.19 -9.52
C SER A 149 11.89 13.65 -9.90
N ASP A 150 11.82 12.36 -10.24
CA ASP A 150 10.61 11.66 -10.64
C ASP A 150 9.88 11.04 -9.44
N PHE A 151 8.57 10.85 -9.58
CA PHE A 151 7.73 10.23 -8.56
C PHE A 151 8.20 8.80 -8.22
N THR A 152 8.28 8.48 -6.93
CA THR A 152 8.73 7.16 -6.47
C THR A 152 7.54 6.36 -5.97
N LYS A 153 7.13 5.35 -6.75
CA LYS A 153 6.07 4.41 -6.38
C LYS A 153 6.61 3.28 -5.51
N LEU A 154 5.99 3.08 -4.35
CA LEU A 154 6.39 2.12 -3.33
C LEU A 154 5.22 1.18 -3.05
N TYR A 155 5.52 -0.11 -2.94
CA TYR A 155 4.51 -1.14 -2.70
C TYR A 155 4.85 -1.94 -1.45
N LEU A 156 3.81 -2.33 -0.72
CA LEU A 156 3.89 -3.17 0.47
C LEU A 156 2.56 -3.90 0.66
N ASN A 157 2.50 -4.88 1.57
CA ASN A 157 1.25 -5.49 2.01
C ASN A 157 1.03 -5.19 3.49
N THR A 158 -0.24 -5.17 3.90
CA THR A 158 -0.66 -4.98 5.30
C THR A 158 -1.64 -6.08 5.71
N GLY A 159 -1.84 -6.27 7.02
CA GLY A 159 -2.90 -7.11 7.56
C GLY A 159 -4.32 -6.62 7.23
N GLU A 160 -5.31 -7.49 7.42
CA GLU A 160 -6.74 -7.20 7.24
C GLU A 160 -7.41 -6.53 8.44
N SER A 161 -6.83 -6.68 9.63
CA SER A 161 -7.31 -6.11 10.89
C SER A 161 -6.13 -5.59 11.69
N LYS A 162 -6.41 -4.75 12.68
CA LYS A 162 -5.38 -4.21 13.57
C LYS A 162 -4.77 -5.37 14.38
N ASP A 163 -3.46 -5.51 14.49
CA ASP A 163 -2.36 -4.65 14.01
C ASP A 163 -1.98 -4.90 12.54
N PHE A 164 -1.89 -3.83 11.74
CA PHE A 164 -1.71 -3.95 10.28
C PHE A 164 -0.30 -4.28 9.80
N ALA A 165 0.70 -4.15 10.67
CA ALA A 165 2.11 -4.31 10.33
C ALA A 165 2.43 -5.71 9.79
N LEU A 166 3.29 -5.78 8.76
CA LEU A 166 3.77 -7.04 8.18
C LEU A 166 5.27 -6.94 7.86
N TRP A 167 5.96 -8.07 7.99
CA TRP A 167 7.38 -8.20 7.62
C TRP A 167 7.53 -9.20 6.48
N ARG A 168 8.13 -8.75 5.36
CA ARG A 168 8.26 -9.55 4.13
C ARG A 168 9.54 -10.39 4.13
N TYR A 169 9.40 -11.67 3.80
CA TYR A 169 10.52 -12.62 3.68
C TYR A 169 10.52 -13.29 2.30
N LYS A 170 11.71 -13.60 1.79
CA LYS A 170 11.90 -14.49 0.63
C LYS A 170 12.53 -15.78 1.09
N VAL A 171 11.84 -16.89 0.86
CA VAL A 171 12.29 -18.23 1.25
C VAL A 171 12.52 -19.06 -0.02
N THR A 172 13.64 -19.79 -0.07
CA THR A 172 13.94 -20.75 -1.14
C THR A 172 14.02 -22.13 -0.52
N VAL A 173 13.21 -23.06 -1.02
CA VAL A 173 13.15 -24.44 -0.53
C VAL A 173 13.69 -25.38 -1.59
N THR A 174 14.67 -26.21 -1.21
CA THR A 174 15.14 -27.33 -2.02
C THR A 174 14.53 -28.61 -1.45
N LEU A 175 13.74 -29.33 -2.24
CA LEU A 175 13.08 -30.55 -1.80
C LEU A 175 14.02 -31.76 -1.89
N SER A 176 13.96 -32.63 -0.89
CA SER A 176 14.66 -33.92 -0.86
C SER A 176 13.67 -35.06 -0.63
N GLY A 177 13.87 -36.20 -1.30
CA GLY A 177 13.03 -37.38 -1.15
C GLY A 177 13.36 -38.44 -2.20
N THR A 178 12.83 -39.65 -2.02
CA THR A 178 13.07 -40.80 -2.91
C THR A 178 11.95 -41.02 -3.94
N SER A 179 10.83 -40.34 -3.79
CA SER A 179 9.67 -40.46 -4.68
C SER A 179 9.09 -39.09 -5.02
N ARG A 180 8.48 -39.00 -6.21
CA ARG A 180 7.74 -37.80 -6.64
C ARG A 180 6.38 -37.78 -5.94
N THR A 181 6.06 -36.65 -5.30
CA THR A 181 4.77 -36.44 -4.65
C THR A 181 4.08 -35.18 -5.19
N GLN A 182 2.77 -35.08 -4.96
CA GLN A 182 1.96 -33.91 -5.30
C GLN A 182 1.34 -33.36 -4.01
N GLY A 183 1.57 -32.08 -3.73
CA GLY A 183 1.08 -31.44 -2.51
C GLY A 183 1.63 -30.03 -2.35
N TYR A 184 1.49 -29.51 -1.14
CA TYR A 184 1.90 -28.16 -0.77
C TYR A 184 3.12 -28.20 0.16
N VAL A 185 4.00 -27.20 0.02
CA VAL A 185 5.15 -27.01 0.91
C VAL A 185 4.84 -25.82 1.80
N ASN A 186 4.85 -26.03 3.12
CA ASN A 186 4.65 -24.97 4.11
C ASN A 186 5.94 -24.74 4.90
N VAL A 187 6.26 -23.49 5.22
CA VAL A 187 7.41 -23.10 6.03
C VAL A 187 6.95 -22.19 7.18
N ALA A 188 7.56 -22.35 8.35
CA ALA A 188 7.47 -21.42 9.46
C ALA A 188 8.89 -21.00 9.86
N LEU A 189 9.08 -19.72 10.20
CA LEU A 189 10.36 -19.17 10.62
C LEU A 189 10.40 -19.08 12.15
N TYR A 190 11.54 -19.44 12.74
CA TYR A 190 11.79 -19.38 14.18
C TYR A 190 13.05 -18.54 14.42
N GLY A 191 12.95 -17.55 15.29
CA GLY A 191 14.06 -16.66 15.65
C GLY A 191 13.97 -16.17 17.09
N SER A 192 14.90 -15.33 17.51
CA SER A 192 14.94 -14.77 18.87
C SER A 192 13.72 -13.92 19.22
N GLY A 193 13.07 -13.32 18.22
CA GLY A 193 11.83 -12.54 18.37
C GLY A 193 10.54 -13.36 18.38
N GLY A 194 10.63 -14.70 18.33
CA GLY A 194 9.47 -15.60 18.28
C GLY A 194 9.39 -16.42 16.99
N ASN A 195 8.18 -16.86 16.63
CA ASN A 195 7.95 -17.69 15.46
C ASN A 195 6.74 -17.22 14.63
N THR A 196 6.80 -17.46 13.32
CA THR A 196 5.68 -17.17 12.41
C THR A 196 4.65 -18.29 12.42
N ARG A 197 3.47 -18.03 11.82
CA ARG A 197 2.57 -19.09 11.37
C ARG A 197 3.20 -19.85 10.20
N GLN A 198 2.61 -20.99 9.83
CA GLN A 198 2.98 -21.69 8.61
C GLN A 198 2.46 -20.91 7.40
N HIS A 199 3.33 -20.70 6.42
CA HIS A 199 3.00 -20.10 5.14
C HIS A 199 3.31 -21.07 4.01
N GLN A 200 2.37 -21.18 3.07
CA GLN A 200 2.57 -21.97 1.86
C GLN A 200 3.59 -21.28 0.95
N VAL A 201 4.58 -22.03 0.48
CA VAL A 201 5.54 -21.58 -0.52
C VAL A 201 4.89 -21.72 -1.90
N ILE A 202 4.63 -20.59 -2.54
CA ILE A 202 4.03 -20.50 -3.87
C ILE A 202 5.16 -20.41 -4.91
N LYS A 203 5.00 -21.11 -6.03
CA LYS A 203 5.96 -21.17 -7.13
C LYS A 203 5.90 -19.93 -8.01
#